data_AF-A0A946IW54-F1
#
_entry.id   AF-A0A946IW54-F1
#
_cell.length_a   1.000
_cell.length_b   1.000
_cell.length_c   1.000
_cell.angle_alpha   90.00
_cell.angle_beta   90.00
_cell.angle_gamma   90.00
#
_symmetry.space_group_name_H-M   'P 1'
#
loop_
_entity.id
_entity.type
_entity.pdbx_description
1 polymer ?
#
loop_
_entity_poly.entity_id
_entity_poly.type
_entity_poly.pdbx_seq_one_letter_code
_entity_poly.pdbx_strand_id
1 'polypeptide(L)'
;MKKSAFCFLLFTVVSGSTLFAMKYILWAMFNWGGGSAIGLALIFTGVYVGSFLAFTKKWARHQLYATSKTLGWIWVLGFLQLAVLGILYHLLPQFFPAVIADFFFA
;
A
#
# COMPACT_ATOMS: atom_id res chain seq x y z
N MET A 1 19.10 15.53 9.23
CA MET A 1 18.92 14.09 9.47
C MET A 1 17.52 13.70 9.96
N LYS A 2 16.95 14.35 11.00
CA LYS A 2 15.62 13.99 11.57
C LYS A 2 14.45 13.93 10.57
N LYS A 3 14.39 14.85 9.59
CA LYS A 3 13.31 14.89 8.58
C LYS A 3 13.35 13.72 7.59
N SER A 4 14.55 13.34 7.13
CA SER A 4 14.72 12.25 6.16
C SER A 4 14.43 10.89 6.80
N ALA A 5 14.88 10.67 8.03
CA ALA A 5 14.55 9.47 8.80
C ALA A 5 13.03 9.32 9.00
N PHE A 6 12.32 10.41 9.29
CA PHE A 6 10.86 10.41 9.42
C PHE A 6 10.15 10.09 8.08
N CYS A 7 10.59 10.69 6.97
CA CYS A 7 10.05 10.37 5.64
C CYS A 7 10.31 8.91 5.25
N PHE A 8 11.49 8.38 5.58
CA PHE A 8 11.82 6.97 5.32
C PHE A 8 10.92 6.04 6.15
N LEU A 9 10.73 6.34 7.44
CA LEU A 9 9.85 5.58 8.32
C LEU A 9 8.41 5.60 7.81
N LEU A 10 7.89 6.77 7.40
CA LEU A 10 6.58 6.88 6.76
C LEU A 10 6.49 6.06 5.48
N PHE A 11 7.50 6.12 4.62
CA PHE A 11 7.55 5.32 3.41
C PHE A 11 7.52 3.82 3.72
N THR A 12 8.35 3.35 4.65
CA THR A 12 8.39 1.94 5.06
C THR A 12 7.05 1.47 5.64
N VAL A 13 6.40 2.29 6.48
CA VAL A 13 5.09 1.96 7.05
C VAL A 13 4.01 1.90 5.98
N VAL A 14 3.98 2.88 5.06
CA VAL A 14 3.01 2.92 3.97
C VAL A 14 3.23 1.73 3.03
N SER A 15 4.47 1.48 2.58
CA SER A 15 4.82 0.34 1.73
C SER A 15 4.58 -1.01 2.39
N GLY A 16 4.86 -1.15 3.69
CA GLY A 16 4.57 -2.38 4.42
C GLY A 16 3.07 -2.62 4.51
N SER A 17 2.30 -1.60 4.89
CA SER A 17 0.84 -1.68 4.99
C SER A 17 0.20 -2.02 3.64
N THR A 18 0.69 -1.46 2.54
CA THR A 18 0.20 -1.78 1.20
C THR A 18 0.54 -3.21 0.77
N LEU A 19 1.72 -3.74 1.11
CA LEU A 19 2.06 -5.15 0.87
C LEU A 19 1.12 -6.11 1.63
N PHE A 20 0.83 -5.83 2.90
CA PHE A 20 -0.11 -6.65 3.68
C PHE A 20 -1.55 -6.53 3.17
N ALA A 21 -2.00 -5.34 2.77
CA ALA A 21 -3.29 -5.15 2.14
C ALA A 21 -3.41 -6.00 0.87
N MET A 22 -2.35 -6.02 0.04
CA MET A 22 -2.30 -6.84 -1.16
C MET A 22 -2.37 -8.34 -0.84
N LYS A 23 -1.66 -8.81 0.21
CA LYS A 23 -1.77 -10.21 0.68
C LYS A 23 -3.20 -10.56 1.07
N TYR A 24 -3.86 -9.69 1.81
CA TYR A 24 -5.25 -9.92 2.22
C TYR A 24 -6.24 -9.93 1.05
N ILE A 25 -6.07 -9.01 0.08
CA ILE A 25 -6.91 -8.97 -1.12
C ILE A 25 -6.72 -10.25 -1.94
N LEU A 26 -5.48 -10.72 -2.11
CA LEU A 26 -5.19 -11.97 -2.80
C LEU A 26 -5.78 -13.16 -2.04
N TRP A 27 -5.54 -13.26 -0.74
CA TRP A 27 -6.12 -14.32 0.09
C TRP A 27 -7.64 -14.39 -0.02
N ALA A 28 -8.33 -13.24 -0.01
CA ALA A 28 -9.77 -13.18 -0.21
C ALA A 28 -10.18 -13.56 -1.64
N MET A 29 -9.40 -13.18 -2.65
CA MET A 29 -9.65 -13.60 -4.03
C MET A 29 -9.59 -15.11 -4.19
N PHE A 30 -8.62 -15.78 -3.57
CA PHE A 30 -8.45 -17.24 -3.65
C PHE A 30 -9.45 -18.01 -2.77
N ASN A 31 -9.77 -17.53 -1.56
CA ASN A 31 -10.63 -18.27 -0.63
C ASN A 31 -12.11 -17.89 -0.68
N TRP A 32 -12.40 -16.61 -0.92
CA TRP A 32 -13.76 -16.03 -0.85
C TRP A 32 -14.28 -15.58 -2.23
N GLY A 33 -13.46 -15.69 -3.27
CA GLY A 33 -13.81 -15.34 -4.65
C GLY A 33 -13.72 -13.85 -4.97
N GLY A 34 -13.77 -13.52 -6.26
CA GLY A 34 -13.46 -12.18 -6.77
C GLY A 34 -14.32 -11.03 -6.21
N GLY A 35 -15.60 -11.27 -5.89
CA GLY A 35 -16.48 -10.23 -5.33
C GLY A 35 -16.03 -9.72 -3.96
N SER A 36 -15.56 -10.63 -3.09
CA SER A 36 -15.04 -10.28 -1.77
C SER A 36 -13.69 -9.52 -1.85
N ALA A 37 -12.84 -9.90 -2.81
CA ALA A 37 -11.57 -9.24 -3.09
C ALA A 37 -11.77 -7.79 -3.55
N ILE A 38 -12.77 -7.55 -4.41
CA ILE A 38 -13.13 -6.19 -4.85
C ILE A 38 -13.60 -5.35 -3.65
N GLY A 39 -14.43 -5.92 -2.76
CA GLY A 39 -14.89 -5.25 -1.55
C GLY A 39 -13.72 -4.83 -0.65
N LEU A 40 -12.77 -5.74 -0.39
CA LEU A 40 -11.57 -5.44 0.38
C LEU A 40 -10.67 -4.41 -0.32
N ALA A 41 -10.49 -4.52 -1.64
CA ALA A 41 -9.72 -3.55 -2.41
C ALA A 41 -10.30 -2.14 -2.29
N LEU A 42 -11.63 -1.99 -2.31
CA LEU A 42 -12.31 -0.71 -2.11
C LEU A 42 -12.10 -0.17 -0.69
N ILE A 43 -12.20 -1.03 0.34
CA ILE A 43 -11.95 -0.64 1.74
C ILE A 43 -10.51 -0.15 1.90
N PHE A 44 -9.52 -0.92 1.44
CA PHE A 44 -8.11 -0.54 1.52
C PHE A 44 -7.80 0.72 0.72
N THR A 45 -8.43 0.91 -0.44
CA THR A 45 -8.32 2.14 -1.23
C THR A 45 -8.89 3.35 -0.46
N GLY A 46 -10.05 3.19 0.17
CA GLY A 46 -10.65 4.20 1.03
C GLY A 46 -9.76 4.58 2.22
N VAL A 47 -9.18 3.58 2.89
CA VAL A 47 -8.20 3.79 3.98
C VAL A 47 -6.97 4.51 3.45
N TYR A 48 -6.45 4.12 2.27
CA TYR A 48 -5.26 4.70 1.68
C TYR A 48 -5.44 6.19 1.33
N VAL A 49 -6.52 6.52 0.61
CA VAL A 49 -6.86 7.89 0.23
C VAL A 49 -7.28 8.71 1.45
N GLY A 50 -8.05 8.12 2.37
CA GLY A 50 -8.47 8.76 3.61
C GLY A 50 -7.28 9.13 4.49
N SER A 51 -6.27 8.25 4.60
CA SER A 51 -5.04 8.50 5.33
C SER A 51 -4.23 9.66 4.73
N PHE A 52 -4.17 9.75 3.40
CA PHE A 52 -3.54 10.88 2.71
C PHE A 52 -4.24 12.20 3.02
N LEU A 53 -5.58 12.22 2.95
CA LEU A 53 -6.37 13.40 3.24
C LEU A 53 -6.27 13.81 4.71
N ALA A 54 -6.26 12.85 5.65
CA ALA A 54 -6.09 13.10 7.07
C ALA A 54 -4.71 13.72 7.39
N PHE A 55 -3.65 13.22 6.75
CA PHE A 55 -2.31 13.78 6.89
C PHE A 55 -2.20 15.18 6.26
N THR A 56 -2.73 15.38 5.05
CA THR A 56 -2.63 16.66 4.33
C THR A 56 -3.47 17.77 4.95
N LYS A 57 -4.65 17.45 5.51
CA LYS A 57 -5.52 18.44 6.18
C LYS A 57 -5.06 18.84 7.59
N LYS A 58 -3.84 18.49 8.01
CA LYS A 58 -3.29 18.76 9.36
C LYS A 58 -4.18 18.25 10.51
N TRP A 59 -5.07 17.28 10.24
CA TRP A 59 -6.04 16.84 11.26
C TRP A 59 -5.35 16.23 12.49
N ALA A 60 -4.15 15.68 12.29
CA ALA A 60 -3.31 15.13 13.35
C ALA A 60 -2.57 16.16 14.22
N ARG A 61 -2.64 17.47 13.95
CA ARG A 61 -1.95 18.55 14.71
C ARG A 61 -0.45 18.33 14.96
N HIS A 62 0.17 17.35 14.29
CA HIS A 62 1.60 17.08 14.36
C HIS A 62 2.30 17.98 13.35
N GLN A 63 3.36 18.64 13.78
CA GLN A 63 4.23 19.36 12.85
C GLN A 63 4.79 18.36 11.84
N LEU A 64 4.20 18.34 10.65
CA LEU A 64 4.65 17.52 9.55
C LEU A 64 6.06 17.97 9.16
N TYR A 65 7.05 17.18 9.55
CA TYR A 65 8.44 17.35 9.17
C TYR A 65 8.68 17.09 7.67
N ALA A 66 7.66 16.61 6.95
CA ALA A 66 7.66 16.34 5.52
C ALA A 66 6.87 17.41 4.75
N THR A 67 7.46 17.94 3.69
CA THR A 67 6.77 18.85 2.75
C THR A 67 5.63 18.12 2.04
N SER A 68 4.52 18.82 1.77
CA SER A 68 3.35 18.28 1.02
C SER A 68 3.75 17.51 -0.26
N LYS A 69 4.75 18.01 -1.00
CA LYS A 69 5.30 17.31 -2.18
C LYS A 69 5.91 15.94 -1.85
N THR A 70 6.72 15.84 -0.79
CA THR A 70 7.37 14.58 -0.38
C THR A 70 6.35 13.55 0.08
N LEU A 71 5.33 14.00 0.82
CA LEU A 71 4.22 13.14 1.23
C LEU A 71 3.42 12.62 0.03
N GLY A 72 3.16 13.50 -0.94
CA GLY A 72 2.55 13.12 -2.22
C GLY A 72 3.34 12.05 -2.94
N TRP A 73 4.67 12.18 -3.02
CA TRP A 73 5.54 11.17 -3.64
C TRP A 73 5.51 9.83 -2.91
N ILE A 74 5.50 9.81 -1.58
CA ILE A 74 5.36 8.56 -0.80
C ILE A 74 4.06 7.85 -1.15
N TRP A 75 2.96 8.60 -1.26
CA TRP A 75 1.66 8.05 -1.63
C TRP A 75 1.55 7.65 -3.11
N VAL A 76 2.20 8.36 -4.03
CA VAL A 76 2.25 7.94 -5.44
C VAL A 76 3.06 6.66 -5.57
N LEU A 77 4.20 6.56 -4.90
CA LEU A 77 5.04 5.35 -4.92
C LEU A 77 4.35 4.14 -4.28
N GLY A 78 3.66 4.34 -3.15
CA GLY A 78 2.87 3.27 -2.52
C GLY A 78 1.71 2.78 -3.39
N PHE A 79 1.06 3.68 -4.13
CA PHE A 79 0.00 3.32 -5.08
C PHE A 79 0.56 2.63 -6.32
N LEU A 80 1.67 3.13 -6.85
CA LEU A 80 2.38 2.52 -7.97
C LEU A 80 2.83 1.11 -7.62
N GLN A 81 3.31 0.91 -6.39
CA GLN A 81 3.68 -0.41 -5.88
C GLN A 81 2.48 -1.36 -5.87
N LEU A 82 1.31 -0.92 -5.38
CA LEU A 82 0.07 -1.71 -5.43
C LEU A 82 -0.36 -2.04 -6.87
N ALA A 83 -0.33 -1.05 -7.76
CA ALA A 83 -0.76 -1.21 -9.15
C ALA A 83 0.17 -2.16 -9.92
N VAL A 84 1.48 -1.97 -9.81
CA VAL A 84 2.47 -2.82 -10.48
C VAL A 84 2.41 -4.25 -9.94
N LEU A 85 2.36 -4.44 -8.62
CA LEU A 85 2.21 -5.77 -8.04
C LEU A 85 0.90 -6.42 -8.49
N GLY A 86 -0.23 -5.72 -8.38
CA GLY A 86 -1.54 -6.23 -8.83
C GLY A 86 -1.57 -6.66 -10.29
N ILE A 87 -1.01 -5.85 -11.18
CA ILE A 87 -0.92 -6.15 -12.61
C ILE A 87 0.00 -7.35 -12.85
N LEU A 88 1.19 -7.37 -12.23
CA LEU A 88 2.14 -8.47 -12.35
C LEU A 88 1.53 -9.79 -11.84
N TYR A 89 0.75 -9.76 -10.77
CA TYR A 89 0.06 -10.95 -10.27
C TYR A 89 -1.03 -11.47 -11.20
N HIS A 90 -1.76 -10.58 -11.86
CA HIS A 90 -2.81 -11.01 -12.79
C HIS A 90 -2.24 -11.56 -14.10
N LEU A 91 -1.14 -10.98 -14.60
CA LEU A 91 -0.61 -11.29 -15.93
C LEU A 91 0.54 -12.30 -15.91
N LEU A 92 1.38 -12.30 -14.87
CA LEU A 92 2.64 -13.05 -14.82
C LEU A 92 2.88 -13.74 -13.46
N PRO A 93 1.93 -14.56 -12.95
CA PRO A 93 2.12 -15.25 -11.66
C PRO A 93 3.35 -16.17 -11.65
N GLN A 94 3.72 -16.74 -12.81
CA GLN A 94 4.85 -17.65 -12.98
C GLN A 94 6.25 -17.00 -12.90
N PHE A 95 6.33 -15.66 -12.95
CA PHE A 95 7.60 -14.93 -12.91
C PHE A 95 7.95 -14.40 -11.51
N PHE A 96 7.13 -14.71 -10.49
CA PHE A 96 7.41 -14.29 -9.14
C PHE A 96 8.52 -15.14 -8.49
N PRO A 97 9.52 -14.50 -7.86
CA PRO A 97 10.48 -15.21 -7.02
C PRO A 97 9.74 -16.01 -5.94
N ALA A 98 10.21 -17.24 -5.68
CA ALA A 98 9.57 -18.16 -4.72
C ALA A 98 9.31 -17.51 -3.34
N VAL A 99 10.24 -16.70 -2.85
CA VAL A 99 10.10 -15.98 -1.56
C VAL A 99 8.93 -14.99 -1.56
N ILE A 100 8.70 -14.31 -2.69
CA ILE A 100 7.60 -13.36 -2.82
C ILE A 100 6.29 -14.15 -2.96
N ALA A 101 6.27 -15.20 -3.79
CA ALA A 101 5.12 -16.08 -3.92
C ALA A 101 4.70 -16.68 -2.56
N ASP A 102 5.64 -17.22 -1.78
CA ASP A 102 5.38 -17.76 -0.43
C ASP A 102 4.82 -16.69 0.50
N PHE A 103 5.35 -15.47 0.49
CA PHE A 103 4.80 -14.40 1.33
C PHE A 103 3.31 -14.14 1.03
N PHE A 104 2.87 -14.24 -0.24
CA PHE A 104 1.49 -13.97 -0.63
C PHE A 104 0.56 -15.20 -0.57
N PHE A 105 1.09 -16.42 -0.74
CA PHE A 105 0.30 -17.64 -0.91
C PHE A 105 0.48 -18.69 0.19
N ALA A 106 1.49 -18.56 1.04
CA ALA A 106 1.60 -19.33 2.29
C ALA A 106 0.83 -18.64 3.43
#